data_AF-A0A926YTC0-F1
#
_entry.id   AF-A0A926YTC0-F1
#
_cell.length_a   1.000
_cell.length_b   1.000
_cell.length_c   1.000
_cell.angle_alpha   90.00
_cell.angle_beta   90.00
_cell.angle_gamma   90.00
#
_symmetry.space_group_name_H-M   'P 1'
#
loop_
_entity.id
_entity.type
_entity.pdbx_description
1 polymer ?
#
loop_
_entity_poly.entity_id
_entity_poly.type
_entity_poly.pdbx_seq_one_letter_code
_entity_poly.pdbx_strand_id
1 'polypeptide(L)'
;METATVTHDAISRPKQIRYGFFCAMGVLVWLSATLVLRLWGQYFFIPESRLSMGGMFLFSIAFLPPLIYFFLQKVQPQQQLEALLWLSIPSMLLDVDTTYFFAQAFPNLSPAAVGAFAAWLLWSYAIVLITGLAMSRSLSAPGTVLRP
;
A
#
# COMPACT_ATOMS: atom_id res chain seq x y z
N MET A 1 -49.99 -29.07 -7.02
CA MET A 1 -48.75 -29.73 -6.54
C MET A 1 -47.61 -28.94 -7.15
N GLU A 2 -47.08 -28.02 -6.36
CA GLU A 2 -46.16 -26.96 -6.77
C GLU A 2 -44.73 -27.50 -6.69
N THR A 3 -44.14 -27.83 -7.83
CA THR A 3 -42.72 -28.19 -7.91
C THR A 3 -41.90 -26.91 -7.95
N ALA A 4 -41.46 -26.47 -6.78
CA ALA A 4 -40.46 -25.42 -6.64
C ALA A 4 -39.15 -25.87 -7.31
N THR A 5 -38.93 -25.38 -8.53
CA THR A 5 -37.61 -25.33 -9.16
C THR A 5 -36.76 -24.37 -8.34
N VAL A 6 -35.96 -24.94 -7.44
CA VAL A 6 -34.85 -24.24 -6.79
C VAL A 6 -33.91 -23.80 -7.91
N THR A 7 -34.07 -22.54 -8.32
CA THR A 7 -33.08 -21.81 -9.11
C THR A 7 -31.78 -21.89 -8.33
N HIS A 8 -30.89 -22.76 -8.81
CA HIS A 8 -29.49 -22.76 -8.41
C HIS A 8 -28.98 -21.34 -8.66
N ASP A 9 -28.92 -20.58 -7.58
CA ASP A 9 -28.38 -19.24 -7.55
C ASP A 9 -27.14 -19.21 -8.42
N ALA A 10 -27.15 -18.28 -9.37
CA ALA A 10 -25.98 -17.87 -10.09
C ALA A 10 -24.95 -17.46 -9.03
N ILE A 11 -24.09 -18.40 -8.64
CA ILE A 11 -22.88 -18.16 -7.87
C ILE A 11 -22.10 -17.18 -8.73
N SER A 12 -22.31 -15.90 -8.48
CA SER A 12 -21.61 -14.81 -9.10
C SER A 12 -20.15 -15.07 -8.79
N ARG A 13 -19.42 -15.60 -9.79
CA ARG A 13 -17.99 -15.86 -9.64
C ARG A 13 -17.40 -14.55 -9.13
N PRO A 14 -16.83 -14.51 -7.91
CA PRO A 14 -16.23 -13.30 -7.42
C PRO A 14 -15.24 -12.85 -8.48
N LYS A 15 -15.38 -11.61 -8.94
CA LYS A 15 -14.60 -11.06 -10.05
C LYS A 15 -13.13 -11.30 -9.72
N GLN A 16 -12.50 -12.22 -10.44
CA GLN A 16 -11.18 -12.73 -10.08
C GLN A 16 -10.19 -11.55 -9.99
N ILE A 17 -9.51 -11.47 -8.86
CA ILE A 17 -8.39 -10.54 -8.68
C ILE A 17 -7.33 -10.94 -9.71
N ARG A 18 -6.92 -9.98 -10.54
CA ARG A 18 -5.75 -10.17 -11.39
C ARG A 18 -4.51 -10.02 -10.51
N TYR A 19 -4.12 -11.07 -9.80
CA TYR A 19 -2.98 -11.07 -8.88
C TYR A 19 -1.70 -10.53 -9.51
N GLY A 20 -1.42 -10.91 -10.76
CA GLY A 20 -0.28 -10.39 -11.52
C GLY A 20 -0.30 -8.86 -11.73
N PHE A 21 -1.48 -8.25 -11.82
CA PHE A 21 -1.59 -6.79 -11.92
C PHE A 21 -1.18 -6.10 -10.63
N PHE A 22 -1.60 -6.60 -9.47
CA PHE A 22 -1.20 -6.04 -8.17
C PHE A 22 0.29 -6.23 -7.91
N CYS A 23 0.84 -7.38 -8.27
CA CYS A 23 2.28 -7.63 -8.15
C CYS A 23 3.08 -6.64 -9.01
N ALA A 24 2.72 -6.50 -10.30
CA ALA A 24 3.35 -5.53 -11.18
C ALA A 24 3.20 -4.09 -10.68
N MET A 25 2.03 -3.75 -10.12
CA MET A 25 1.79 -2.43 -9.54
C MET A 25 2.67 -2.17 -8.31
N GLY A 26 2.87 -3.17 -7.45
CA GLY A 26 3.79 -3.08 -6.31
C GLY A 26 5.22 -2.77 -6.74
N VAL A 27 5.69 -3.47 -7.79
CA VAL A 27 7.01 -3.21 -8.40
C VAL A 27 7.06 -1.80 -9.01
N LEU A 28 6.01 -1.34 -9.68
CA LEU A 28 5.95 0.02 -10.24
C LEU A 28 5.94 1.11 -9.16
N VAL A 29 5.21 0.90 -8.06
CA VAL A 29 5.18 1.81 -6.92
C VAL A 29 6.56 1.89 -6.28
N TRP A 30 7.20 0.73 -6.04
CA TRP A 30 8.58 0.66 -5.55
C TRP A 30 9.55 1.39 -6.48
N LEU A 31 9.48 1.15 -7.79
CA LEU A 31 10.38 1.76 -8.77
C LEU A 31 10.19 3.28 -8.79
N SER A 32 8.94 3.74 -8.74
CA SER A 32 8.59 5.16 -8.71
C SER A 32 9.11 5.82 -7.43
N ALA A 33 8.89 5.21 -6.26
CA ALA A 33 9.39 5.71 -4.98
C ALA A 33 10.93 5.77 -4.96
N THR A 34 11.59 4.70 -5.43
CA THR A 34 13.05 4.63 -5.55
C THR A 34 13.57 5.71 -6.48
N LEU A 35 12.93 5.94 -7.63
CA LEU A 35 13.34 6.97 -8.57
C LEU A 35 13.16 8.37 -7.98
N VAL A 36 12.04 8.64 -7.29
CA VAL A 36 11.78 9.92 -6.64
C VAL A 36 12.80 10.19 -5.55
N LEU A 37 13.11 9.22 -4.68
CA LEU A 37 14.13 9.36 -3.64
C LEU A 37 15.53 9.49 -4.24
N ARG A 38 15.80 8.78 -5.33
CA ARG A 38 17.10 8.89 -6.01
C ARG A 38 17.31 10.27 -6.62
N LEU A 39 16.30 10.86 -7.26
CA LEU A 39 16.42 12.14 -7.95
C LEU A 39 16.21 13.35 -7.02
N TRP A 40 15.26 13.26 -6.09
CA TRP A 40 14.85 14.38 -5.22
C TRP A 40 15.00 14.10 -3.72
N GLY A 41 15.39 12.89 -3.31
CA GLY A 41 15.51 12.55 -1.89
C GLY A 41 16.48 13.44 -1.13
N GLN A 42 17.51 13.98 -1.79
CA GLN A 42 18.45 14.92 -1.15
C GLN A 42 17.78 16.19 -0.59
N TYR A 43 16.61 16.59 -1.11
CA TYR A 43 15.89 17.78 -0.66
C TYR A 43 14.95 17.50 0.52
N PHE A 44 14.43 16.28 0.62
CA PHE A 44 13.39 15.92 1.59
C PHE A 44 13.88 14.95 2.67
N PHE A 45 14.97 14.23 2.41
CA PHE A 45 15.48 13.16 3.24
C PHE A 45 16.81 13.53 3.93
N ILE A 46 16.76 14.60 4.75
CA ILE A 46 17.91 15.13 5.50
C ILE A 46 17.86 14.64 6.96
N PRO A 47 18.72 13.69 7.39
CA PRO A 47 18.63 13.07 8.72
C PRO A 47 18.81 14.06 9.88
N GLU A 48 19.66 15.06 9.68
CA GLU A 48 19.97 16.09 10.68
C GLU A 48 18.80 17.04 10.96
N SER A 49 17.85 17.14 10.01
CA SER A 49 16.72 18.04 10.12
C SER A 49 15.48 17.29 10.62
N ARG A 50 15.13 17.51 11.89
CA ARG A 50 13.89 16.95 12.49
C ARG A 50 12.63 17.36 11.72
N LEU A 51 12.62 18.58 11.15
CA LEU A 51 11.50 19.06 10.35
C LEU A 51 11.37 18.31 9.03
N SER A 52 12.49 18.01 8.37
CA SER A 52 12.51 17.26 7.11
C SER A 52 12.00 15.84 7.33
N MET A 53 12.58 15.13 8.31
CA MET A 53 12.16 13.77 8.67
C MET A 53 10.72 13.73 9.14
N GLY A 54 10.34 14.57 10.10
CA GLY A 54 8.96 14.66 10.60
C GLY A 54 7.96 14.96 9.48
N GLY A 55 8.33 15.84 8.54
CA GLY A 55 7.56 16.13 7.35
C GLY A 55 7.31 14.89 6.49
N MET A 56 8.33 14.05 6.26
CA MET A 56 8.18 12.80 5.50
C MET A 56 7.27 11.79 6.18
N PHE A 57 7.34 11.65 7.51
CA PHE A 57 6.43 10.77 8.26
C PHE A 57 4.98 11.26 8.20
N LEU A 58 4.75 12.56 8.41
CA LEU A 58 3.43 13.17 8.31
C LEU A 58 2.87 13.11 6.89
N PHE A 59 3.73 13.32 5.89
CA PHE A 59 3.37 13.19 4.48
C PHE A 59 2.86 11.79 4.18
N SER A 60 3.52 10.73 4.67
CA SER A 60 3.03 9.35 4.50
C SER A 60 1.65 9.13 5.11
N ILE A 61 1.36 9.72 6.28
CA ILE A 61 0.02 9.62 6.91
C ILE A 61 -1.04 10.28 6.05
N ALA A 62 -0.74 11.46 5.50
CA ALA A 62 -1.71 12.21 4.70
C ALA A 62 -1.89 11.62 3.29
N PHE A 63 -0.81 11.11 2.69
CA PHE A 63 -0.78 10.73 1.28
C PHE A 63 -1.14 9.26 1.02
N LEU A 64 -0.71 8.33 1.87
CA LEU A 64 -0.91 6.90 1.63
C LEU A 64 -2.38 6.47 1.69
N PRO A 65 -3.20 6.87 2.70
CA PRO A 65 -4.59 6.41 2.77
C PRO A 65 -5.46 6.81 1.56
N PRO A 66 -5.41 8.06 1.05
CA PRO A 66 -6.10 8.42 -0.19
C PRO A 66 -5.62 7.64 -1.41
N LEU A 67 -4.31 7.40 -1.51
CA LEU A 67 -3.73 6.62 -2.61
C LEU A 67 -4.23 5.17 -2.58
N ILE A 68 -4.22 4.55 -1.41
CA ILE A 68 -4.76 3.20 -1.18
C ILE A 68 -6.24 3.15 -1.54
N TYR A 69 -7.02 4.14 -1.07
CA TYR A 69 -8.44 4.24 -1.40
C TYR A 69 -8.64 4.25 -2.92
N PHE A 70 -7.88 5.07 -3.65
CA PHE A 70 -7.93 5.13 -5.11
C PHE A 70 -7.62 3.79 -5.78
N PHE A 71 -6.57 3.08 -5.34
CA PHE A 71 -6.24 1.75 -5.88
C PHE A 71 -7.34 0.71 -5.58
N LEU A 72 -7.99 0.81 -4.43
CA LEU A 72 -8.99 -0.15 -3.96
C LEU A 72 -10.42 0.16 -4.39
N GLN A 73 -10.70 1.35 -4.96
CA GLN A 73 -12.03 1.73 -5.46
C GLN A 73 -12.64 0.71 -6.42
N LYS A 74 -11.82 -0.03 -7.17
CA LYS A 74 -12.27 -1.02 -8.16
C LYS A 74 -12.23 -2.46 -7.64
N VAL A 75 -11.80 -2.68 -6.39
CA VAL A 75 -11.62 -4.00 -5.77
C VAL A 75 -12.79 -4.30 -4.85
N GLN A 76 -13.29 -5.54 -4.90
CA GLN A 76 -14.35 -5.95 -3.99
C GLN A 76 -13.89 -5.82 -2.54
N PRO A 77 -14.75 -5.34 -1.64
CA PRO A 77 -14.31 -5.01 -0.29
C PRO A 77 -13.72 -6.20 0.50
N GLN A 78 -14.20 -7.42 0.24
CA GLN A 78 -13.69 -8.67 0.81
C GLN A 78 -12.28 -9.03 0.31
N GLN A 79 -11.88 -8.50 -0.83
CA GLN A 79 -10.64 -8.77 -1.54
C GLN A 79 -9.59 -7.65 -1.38
N GLN A 80 -9.95 -6.54 -0.74
CA GLN A 80 -9.08 -5.37 -0.60
C GLN A 80 -7.80 -5.66 0.19
N LEU A 81 -7.92 -6.41 1.30
CA LEU A 81 -6.76 -6.81 2.09
C LEU A 81 -5.82 -7.71 1.30
N GLU A 82 -6.37 -8.71 0.60
CA GLU A 82 -5.59 -9.62 -0.23
C GLU A 82 -4.89 -8.87 -1.38
N ALA A 83 -5.58 -7.94 -2.04
CA ALA A 83 -5.00 -7.08 -3.07
C ALA A 83 -3.83 -6.22 -2.54
N LEU A 84 -3.97 -5.65 -1.33
CA LEU A 84 -2.89 -4.89 -0.70
C LEU A 84 -1.71 -5.76 -0.29
N LEU A 85 -1.94 -6.99 0.15
CA LEU A 85 -0.85 -7.93 0.42
C LEU A 85 -0.07 -8.25 -0.86
N TRP A 86 -0.77 -8.54 -1.97
CA TRP A 86 -0.13 -8.78 -3.25
C TRP A 86 0.56 -7.54 -3.85
N LEU A 87 0.14 -6.34 -3.48
CA LEU A 87 0.82 -5.09 -3.80
C LEU A 87 2.09 -4.91 -2.95
N SER A 88 1.98 -5.12 -1.64
CA SER A 88 3.01 -4.75 -0.66
C SER A 88 4.12 -5.78 -0.53
N ILE A 89 3.82 -7.08 -0.63
CA ILE A 89 4.84 -8.14 -0.52
C ILE A 89 5.98 -7.99 -1.53
N PRO A 90 5.72 -7.82 -2.85
CA PRO A 90 6.81 -7.66 -3.81
C PRO A 90 7.57 -6.34 -3.62
N SER A 91 6.89 -5.25 -3.25
CA SER A 91 7.57 -3.98 -2.97
C SER A 91 8.46 -4.09 -1.73
N MET A 92 8.00 -4.77 -0.67
CA MET A 92 8.78 -5.03 0.54
C MET A 92 10.03 -5.84 0.23
N LEU A 93 9.92 -6.87 -0.61
CA LEU A 93 11.07 -7.67 -1.03
C LEU A 93 12.11 -6.84 -1.79
N LEU A 94 11.65 -5.96 -2.69
CA LEU A 94 12.55 -5.07 -3.43
C LEU A 94 13.14 -3.96 -2.54
N ASP A 95 12.41 -3.52 -1.53
CA ASP A 95 12.91 -2.56 -0.54
C ASP A 95 14.04 -3.14 0.33
N VAL A 96 14.09 -4.47 0.53
CA VAL A 96 15.24 -5.10 1.18
C VAL A 96 16.51 -4.86 0.35
N ASP A 97 16.43 -4.98 -0.97
CA ASP A 97 17.56 -4.75 -1.87
C ASP A 97 18.01 -3.28 -1.85
N THR A 98 17.07 -2.33 -1.94
CA THR A 98 17.41 -0.89 -1.89
C THR A 98 17.92 -0.46 -0.52
N THR A 99 17.47 -1.09 0.57
CA THR A 99 17.96 -0.80 1.92
C THR A 99 19.33 -1.44 2.16
N TYR A 100 19.56 -2.65 1.66
CA TYR A 100 20.84 -3.34 1.80
C TYR A 100 21.93 -2.66 0.96
N PHE A 101 21.61 -2.31 -0.28
CA PHE A 101 22.49 -1.58 -1.20
C PHE A 101 22.24 -0.07 -1.19
N PHE A 102 21.87 0.51 -0.04
CA PHE A 102 21.44 1.91 0.07
C PHE A 102 22.39 2.91 -0.58
N ALA A 103 23.70 2.79 -0.35
CA ALA A 103 24.68 3.70 -0.95
C ALA A 103 24.74 3.62 -2.48
N GLN A 104 24.42 2.46 -3.07
CA GLN A 104 24.39 2.24 -4.52
C GLN A 104 23.04 2.63 -5.11
N ALA A 105 21.94 2.36 -4.41
CA ALA A 105 20.59 2.72 -4.81
C ALA A 105 20.35 4.24 -4.72
N PHE A 106 20.86 4.87 -3.66
CA PHE A 106 20.67 6.28 -3.33
C PHE A 106 22.02 6.99 -3.07
N PRO A 107 22.88 7.14 -4.09
CA PRO A 107 24.17 7.81 -3.93
C PRO A 107 24.03 9.30 -3.55
N ASN A 108 22.85 9.88 -3.77
CA ASN A 108 22.54 11.27 -3.44
C ASN A 108 22.13 11.46 -1.96
N LEU A 109 21.94 10.39 -1.21
CA LEU A 109 21.56 10.44 0.20
C LEU A 109 22.76 10.16 1.10
N SER A 110 22.79 10.82 2.26
CA SER A 110 23.79 10.52 3.29
C SER A 110 23.66 9.06 3.75
N PRO A 111 24.76 8.30 3.88
CA PRO A 111 24.71 6.94 4.43
C PRO A 111 24.09 6.87 5.83
N ALA A 112 24.18 7.95 6.61
CA ALA A 112 23.53 8.04 7.92
C ALA A 112 21.99 8.02 7.84
N ALA A 113 21.42 8.28 6.66
CA ALA A 113 19.98 8.28 6.43
C ALA A 113 19.36 6.88 6.37
N VAL A 114 20.17 5.82 6.24
CA VAL A 114 19.66 4.46 6.01
C VAL A 114 18.71 3.99 7.13
N GLY A 115 19.00 4.34 8.38
CA GLY A 115 18.16 4.00 9.52
C GLY A 115 16.80 4.72 9.47
N ALA A 116 16.81 6.00 9.12
CA ALA A 116 15.58 6.78 8.96
C ALA A 116 14.77 6.29 7.75
N PHE A 117 15.44 5.90 6.66
CA PHE A 117 14.80 5.32 5.48
C PHE A 117 14.11 4.00 5.80
N ALA A 118 14.80 3.07 6.45
CA ALA A 118 14.22 1.79 6.88
C ALA A 118 13.03 1.98 7.83
N ALA A 119 13.14 2.93 8.79
CA ALA A 119 12.03 3.26 9.68
C ALA A 119 10.83 3.85 8.91
N TRP A 120 11.08 4.71 7.92
CA TRP A 120 10.05 5.32 7.07
C TRP A 120 9.36 4.29 6.17
N LEU A 121 10.09 3.30 5.65
CA LEU A 121 9.51 2.16 4.93
C LEU A 121 8.56 1.37 5.84
N LEU A 122 9.05 0.94 7.00
CA LEU A 122 8.24 0.18 7.97
C LEU A 122 6.98 0.94 8.38
N TRP A 123 7.12 2.25 8.64
CA TRP A 123 6.01 3.15 8.94
C TRP A 123 4.97 3.20 7.81
N SER A 124 5.42 3.36 6.57
CA SER A 124 4.56 3.42 5.40
C SER A 124 3.81 2.11 5.19
N TYR A 125 4.48 0.96 5.36
CA TYR A 125 3.84 -0.35 5.30
C TYR A 125 2.81 -0.58 6.41
N ALA A 126 3.10 -0.14 7.64
CA ALA A 126 2.15 -0.20 8.73
C ALA A 126 0.86 0.58 8.40
N ILE A 127 0.99 1.80 7.85
CA ILE A 127 -0.16 2.59 7.40
C ILE A 127 -0.94 1.82 6.32
N VAL A 128 -0.25 1.28 5.31
CA VAL A 128 -0.90 0.55 4.21
C VAL A 128 -1.73 -0.63 4.73
N LEU A 129 -1.14 -1.43 5.62
CA LEU A 129 -1.82 -2.60 6.19
C LEU A 129 -2.95 -2.20 7.14
N ILE A 130 -2.77 -1.18 7.98
CA ILE A 130 -3.82 -0.68 8.87
C ILE A 130 -5.00 -0.14 8.07
N THR A 131 -4.76 0.64 7.02
CA THR A 131 -5.81 1.12 6.12
C THR A 131 -6.56 -0.04 5.47
N GLY A 132 -5.83 -1.05 4.96
CA GLY A 132 -6.44 -2.26 4.42
C GLY A 132 -7.31 -3.02 5.41
N LEU A 133 -6.84 -3.20 6.64
CA LEU A 133 -7.58 -3.85 7.72
C LEU A 133 -8.81 -3.05 8.14
N ALA A 134 -8.68 -1.73 8.27
CA ALA A 134 -9.79 -0.85 8.65
C ALA A 134 -10.90 -0.87 7.59
N MET A 135 -10.53 -0.80 6.31
CA MET A 135 -11.46 -0.88 5.19
C MET A 135 -12.17 -2.24 5.15
N SER A 136 -11.42 -3.34 5.28
CA SER A 136 -11.99 -4.70 5.28
C SER A 136 -12.97 -4.92 6.45
N ARG A 137 -12.68 -4.42 7.65
CA ARG A 137 -13.55 -4.56 8.83
C ARG A 137 -14.83 -3.75 8.74
N SER A 138 -14.79 -2.59 8.08
CA SER A 138 -15.95 -1.71 7.94
C SER A 138 -17.12 -2.36 7.19
N LEU A 139 -16.91 -3.50 6.50
CA LEU A 139 -17.97 -4.24 5.80
C LEU A 139 -18.45 -5.47 6.55
N SER A 140 -17.72 -5.88 7.60
CA SER A 140 -18.15 -6.96 8.51
C SER A 140 -19.02 -6.44 9.65
N ALA A 141 -19.19 -5.12 9.79
CA ALA A 141 -20.12 -4.52 10.74
C ALA A 141 -21.57 -4.77 10.28
N PRO A 142 -22.38 -5.56 11.01
CA PRO A 142 -23.79 -5.69 10.72
C PRO A 142 -24.48 -4.38 11.10
N GLY A 143 -25.01 -3.66 10.09
CA GLY A 143 -25.96 -2.58 10.29
C GLY A 143 -25.35 -1.19 10.47
N THR A 144 -25.17 -0.46 9.38
CA THR A 144 -25.59 0.95 9.34
C THR A 144 -26.02 1.30 7.92
N VAL A 145 -27.25 0.90 7.59
CA VAL A 145 -28.05 1.59 6.59
C VAL A 145 -28.31 2.97 7.16
N LEU A 146 -27.65 4.01 6.65
CA LEU A 146 -28.21 5.36 6.56
C LEU A 146 -27.63 6.04 5.33
N ARG A 147 -28.35 5.90 4.21
CA ARG A 147 -28.33 6.88 3.12
C ARG A 147 -29.25 8.03 3.51
N PRO A 148 -28.83 9.28 3.30
CA PRO A 148 -29.64 10.28 2.65
C PRO A 148 -29.34 10.32 1.14
#